data_AF-A0A9D5G4T7-F1
#
_entry.id   AF-A0A9D5G4T7-F1
#
_cell.length_a   1.000
_cell.length_b   1.000
_cell.length_c   1.000
_cell.angle_alpha   90.00
_cell.angle_beta   90.00
_cell.angle_gamma   90.00
#
_symmetry.space_group_name_H-M   'P 1'
#
loop_
_entity.id
_entity.type
_entity.pdbx_description
1 polymer ?
#
loop_
_entity_poly.entity_id
_entity_poly.type
_entity_poly.pdbx_seq_one_letter_code
_entity_poly.pdbx_strand_id
1 'polypeptide(L)'
;MSARSNRQLFIAAFIVVVLIVVVANLIGHRKNRYERMADSITQALARNDMAPVQKDFNAVDRPQLQDRERVGHLSNLVVSMGTFKGSKETTPRGSDPNYHSFVETFAKGTLAEKFQLDPDGKITRFHIGPSASANPGS
;
A
#
# COMPACT_ATOMS: atom_id res chain seq x y z
N MET A 1 -24.80 -19.02 -49.99
CA MET A 1 -24.75 -19.31 -48.53
C MET A 1 -23.47 -18.72 -47.93
N SER A 2 -23.57 -18.12 -46.74
CA SER A 2 -22.49 -17.94 -45.74
C SER A 2 -21.44 -16.82 -45.83
N ALA A 3 -21.77 -15.61 -46.30
CA ALA A 3 -20.91 -14.43 -46.06
C ALA A 3 -21.25 -13.66 -44.75
N ARG A 4 -22.51 -13.71 -44.30
CA ARG A 4 -22.96 -13.00 -43.07
C ARG A 4 -22.55 -13.72 -41.78
N SER A 5 -22.51 -15.05 -41.79
CA SER A 5 -22.17 -15.87 -40.61
C SER A 5 -20.70 -15.73 -40.20
N ASN A 6 -19.77 -15.74 -41.16
CA ASN A 6 -18.35 -15.56 -40.87
C ASN A 6 -18.05 -14.16 -40.31
N ARG A 7 -18.68 -13.11 -40.87
CA ARG A 7 -18.49 -11.74 -40.40
C ARG A 7 -18.98 -11.53 -38.97
N GLN A 8 -20.08 -12.17 -38.57
CA GLN A 8 -20.58 -12.12 -37.20
C GLN A 8 -19.68 -12.89 -36.22
N LEU A 9 -19.11 -14.03 -36.64
CA LEU A 9 -18.12 -14.77 -35.84
C LEU A 9 -16.84 -13.96 -35.61
N PHE A 10 -16.34 -13.26 -36.64
CA PHE A 10 -15.15 -12.40 -36.49
C PHE A 10 -15.40 -11.21 -35.56
N ILE A 11 -16.57 -10.56 -35.64
CA ILE A 11 -16.92 -9.44 -34.77
C ILE A 11 -17.07 -9.92 -33.31
N ALA A 12 -17.73 -11.05 -33.09
CA ALA A 12 -17.88 -11.62 -31.75
C ALA A 12 -16.52 -12.01 -31.14
N ALA A 13 -15.64 -12.65 -31.92
CA ALA A 13 -14.30 -13.01 -31.48
C ALA A 13 -13.46 -11.77 -31.13
N PHE A 14 -13.55 -10.70 -31.95
CA PHE A 14 -12.85 -9.44 -31.67
C PHE A 14 -13.32 -8.78 -30.38
N ILE A 15 -14.64 -8.73 -30.13
CA ILE A 15 -15.21 -8.17 -28.89
C ILE A 15 -14.74 -8.98 -27.67
N VAL A 16 -14.73 -10.31 -27.75
CA VAL A 16 -14.26 -11.18 -26.66
C VAL A 16 -12.77 -10.95 -26.38
N VAL A 17 -11.94 -10.86 -27.42
CA VAL A 17 -10.50 -10.58 -27.26
C VAL A 17 -10.26 -9.20 -26.63
N VAL A 18 -10.96 -8.16 -27.09
CA VAL A 18 -10.88 -6.82 -26.50
C VAL A 18 -11.31 -6.83 -25.04
N LEU A 19 -12.40 -7.54 -24.72
CA LEU A 19 -12.89 -7.66 -23.34
C LEU A 19 -11.87 -8.36 -22.43
N ILE A 20 -11.24 -9.44 -22.90
CA ILE A 20 -10.17 -10.15 -22.16
C ILE A 20 -8.97 -9.24 -21.92
N VAL A 21 -8.55 -8.46 -22.93
CA VAL A 21 -7.43 -7.52 -22.80
C VAL A 21 -7.75 -6.39 -21.80
N VAL A 22 -8.99 -5.88 -21.81
CA VAL A 22 -9.42 -4.84 -20.86
C VAL A 22 -9.49 -5.39 -19.43
N VAL A 23 -10.07 -6.58 -19.23
CA VAL A 23 -10.15 -7.24 -17.92
C VAL A 23 -8.75 -7.60 -17.39
N ALA A 24 -7.85 -8.08 -18.25
CA ALA A 24 -6.47 -8.39 -17.85
C ALA A 24 -5.68 -7.15 -17.40
N ASN A 25 -5.91 -5.98 -18.03
CA ASN A 25 -5.27 -4.72 -17.62
C ASN A 25 -5.84 -4.13 -16.32
N LEU A 26 -7.10 -4.43 -15.98
CA LEU A 26 -7.74 -3.99 -14.74
C LEU A 26 -7.29 -4.78 -13.48
N ILE A 27 -6.77 -6.00 -13.66
CA ILE A 27 -6.44 -6.93 -12.54
C ILE A 27 -4.95 -6.85 -12.13
N GLY A 28 -4.12 -6.06 -12.84
CA GLY A 28 -2.67 -6.26 -12.87
C GLY A 28 -1.78 -5.56 -11.85
N HIS A 29 -2.28 -4.80 -10.87
CA HIS A 29 -1.38 -4.20 -9.85
C HIS A 29 -1.17 -5.15 -8.67
N ARG A 30 -0.28 -6.13 -8.85
CA ARG A 30 0.17 -6.96 -7.74
C ARG A 30 0.97 -6.08 -6.78
N LYS A 31 0.49 -5.94 -5.54
CA LYS A 31 1.21 -5.21 -4.49
C LYS A 31 2.63 -5.75 -4.37
N ASN A 32 3.61 -4.87 -4.24
CA ASN A 32 4.99 -5.30 -4.04
C ASN A 32 5.21 -5.78 -2.58
N ARG A 33 6.40 -6.29 -2.25
CA ARG A 33 6.70 -6.79 -0.90
C ARG A 33 6.56 -5.70 0.16
N TYR A 34 7.01 -4.49 -0.14
CA TYR A 34 7.03 -3.38 0.81
C TYR A 34 5.65 -2.75 1.01
N GLU A 35 4.83 -2.68 -0.04
CA GLU A 35 3.41 -2.30 0.07
C GLU A 35 2.64 -3.27 0.97
N ARG A 36 2.90 -4.58 0.90
CA ARG A 36 2.30 -5.56 1.83
C ARG A 36 2.78 -5.37 3.28
N MET A 37 4.04 -4.94 3.44
CA MET A 37 4.62 -4.66 4.75
C MET A 37 3.96 -3.43 5.37
N ALA A 38 3.81 -2.35 4.60
CA ALA A 38 3.07 -1.14 5.00
C ALA A 38 1.61 -1.44 5.34
N ASP A 39 0.91 -2.19 4.48
CA ASP A 39 -0.47 -2.60 4.78
C ASP A 39 -0.58 -3.31 6.14
N SER A 40 0.38 -4.21 6.43
CA SER A 40 0.38 -5.01 7.66
C SER A 40 0.64 -4.14 8.89
N ILE A 41 1.56 -3.18 8.78
CA ILE A 41 1.92 -2.24 9.85
C ILE A 41 0.77 -1.27 10.13
N THR A 42 0.21 -0.67 9.08
CA THR A 42 -0.94 0.23 9.23
C THR A 42 -2.17 -0.48 9.82
N GLN A 43 -2.42 -1.73 9.43
CA GLN A 43 -3.48 -2.53 10.05
C GLN A 43 -3.17 -2.90 11.52
N ALA A 44 -1.92 -3.18 11.85
CA ALA A 44 -1.47 -3.43 13.21
C ALA A 44 -1.67 -2.19 14.10
N LEU A 45 -1.31 -1.00 13.60
CA LEU A 45 -1.59 0.29 14.24
C LEU A 45 -3.09 0.53 14.42
N ALA A 46 -3.91 0.29 13.39
CA ALA A 46 -5.36 0.46 13.48
C ALA A 46 -6.00 -0.44 14.55
N ARG A 47 -5.39 -1.59 14.86
CA ARG A 47 -5.83 -2.51 15.92
C ARG A 47 -5.17 -2.23 17.27
N ASN A 48 -4.28 -1.24 17.36
CA ASN A 48 -3.43 -1.00 18.51
C ASN A 48 -2.64 -2.25 18.96
N ASP A 49 -2.26 -3.11 17.99
CA ASP A 49 -1.55 -4.36 18.23
C ASP A 49 -0.43 -4.55 17.21
N MET A 50 0.80 -4.23 17.63
CA MET A 50 2.00 -4.35 16.82
C MET A 50 2.63 -5.75 16.87
N ALA A 51 2.14 -6.68 17.69
CA ALA A 51 2.72 -8.02 17.83
C ALA A 51 2.88 -8.76 16.48
N PRO A 52 1.90 -8.74 15.55
CA PRO A 52 1.99 -9.47 14.28
C PRO A 52 3.12 -8.99 13.35
N VAL A 53 3.57 -7.74 13.51
CA VAL A 53 4.57 -7.09 12.63
C VAL A 53 5.94 -6.92 13.29
N GLN A 54 6.11 -7.30 14.55
CA GLN A 54 7.40 -7.19 15.25
C GLN A 54 8.56 -7.85 14.49
N LYS A 55 8.28 -8.96 13.81
CA LYS A 55 9.27 -9.68 12.98
C LYS A 55 9.83 -8.83 11.84
N ASP A 56 9.12 -7.80 11.40
CA ASP A 56 9.49 -6.94 10.28
C ASP A 56 10.40 -5.78 10.73
N PHE A 57 10.52 -5.56 12.04
CA PHE A 57 11.46 -4.61 12.65
C PHE A 57 12.75 -5.30 13.09
N ASN A 58 13.85 -4.55 13.07
CA ASN A 58 15.14 -5.03 13.55
C ASN A 58 15.10 -5.24 15.09
N ALA A 59 16.14 -5.87 15.65
CA ALA A 59 16.17 -6.13 17.10
C ALA A 59 16.26 -4.85 17.95
N VAL A 60 16.85 -3.78 17.41
CA VAL A 60 17.13 -2.52 18.13
C VAL A 60 15.89 -1.65 18.28
N ASP A 61 15.01 -1.63 17.27
CA ASP A 61 13.82 -0.78 17.21
C ASP A 61 12.54 -1.52 17.63
N ARG A 62 12.57 -2.87 17.71
CA ARG A 62 11.47 -3.68 18.29
C ARG A 62 10.99 -3.20 19.67
N PRO A 63 11.86 -2.80 20.62
CA PRO A 63 11.41 -2.26 21.90
C PRO A 63 10.53 -1.00 21.76
N GLN A 64 10.73 -0.18 20.72
CA GLN A 64 9.89 1.01 20.49
C GLN A 64 8.45 0.65 20.10
N LEU A 65 8.21 -0.58 19.64
CA LEU A 65 6.85 -1.09 19.38
C LEU A 65 6.13 -1.49 20.67
N GLN A 66 6.85 -1.62 21.78
CA GLN A 66 6.28 -1.93 23.10
C GLN A 66 5.93 -0.66 23.88
N ASP A 67 6.38 0.51 23.40
CA ASP A 67 5.94 1.80 23.91
C ASP A 67 4.46 2.01 23.58
N ARG A 68 3.62 1.68 24.57
CA ARG A 68 2.16 1.74 24.44
C ARG A 68 1.64 3.16 24.26
N GLU A 69 2.33 4.16 24.79
CA GLU A 69 1.91 5.56 24.62
C GLU A 69 2.12 5.97 23.16
N ARG A 70 3.31 5.73 22.62
CA ARG A 70 3.61 6.03 21.21
C ARG A 70 2.70 5.25 20.26
N VAL A 71 2.55 3.95 20.46
CA VAL A 71 1.67 3.12 19.61
C VAL A 71 0.22 3.56 19.74
N GLY A 72 -0.24 3.91 20.96
CA GLY A 72 -1.58 4.42 21.19
C GLY A 72 -1.85 5.75 20.48
N HIS A 73 -0.90 6.68 20.48
CA HIS A 73 -1.01 7.93 19.73
C HIS A 73 -1.11 7.71 18.22
N LEU A 74 -0.27 6.82 17.67
CA LEU A 74 -0.31 6.49 16.24
C LEU A 74 -1.58 5.72 15.86
N SER A 75 -2.05 4.81 16.73
CA SER A 75 -3.33 4.12 16.59
C SER A 75 -4.47 5.13 16.52
N ASN A 76 -4.51 6.10 17.43
CA ASN A 76 -5.54 7.14 17.42
C ASN A 76 -5.53 7.96 16.12
N LEU A 77 -4.34 8.31 15.62
CA LEU A 77 -4.19 8.97 14.32
C LEU A 77 -4.78 8.10 13.19
N VAL A 78 -4.35 6.85 13.07
CA VAL A 78 -4.79 5.93 12.01
C VAL A 78 -6.30 5.67 12.07
N VAL A 79 -6.84 5.40 13.26
CA VAL A 79 -8.28 5.19 13.47
C VAL A 79 -9.08 6.46 13.13
N SER A 80 -8.55 7.66 13.45
CA SER A 80 -9.23 8.91 13.12
C SER A 80 -9.47 9.10 11.63
N MET A 81 -8.61 8.53 10.77
CA MET A 81 -8.69 8.58 9.30
C MET A 81 -9.76 7.64 8.72
N GLY A 82 -10.35 6.76 9.54
CA GLY A 82 -11.40 5.82 9.12
C GLY A 82 -10.86 4.54 8.48
N THR A 83 -11.69 3.86 7.68
CA THR A 83 -11.36 2.55 7.11
C THR A 83 -10.14 2.62 6.18
N PHE A 84 -9.10 1.84 6.50
CA PHE A 84 -7.94 1.67 5.64
C PHE A 84 -8.31 0.99 4.30
N LYS A 85 -7.76 1.51 3.19
CA LYS A 85 -8.01 1.05 1.82
C LYS A 85 -6.78 0.41 1.18
N GLY A 86 -5.58 0.79 1.61
CA GLY A 86 -4.33 0.19 1.17
C GLY A 86 -3.18 1.19 1.08
N SER A 87 -1.97 0.63 1.00
CA SER A 87 -0.73 1.36 0.78
C SER A 87 -0.36 1.40 -0.70
N LYS A 88 0.24 2.51 -1.13
CA LYS A 88 0.90 2.63 -2.43
C LYS A 88 2.31 3.17 -2.26
N GLU A 89 3.32 2.49 -2.79
CA GLU A 89 4.69 3.00 -2.73
C GLU A 89 4.88 4.20 -3.66
N THR A 90 5.51 5.26 -3.13
CA THR A 90 5.81 6.53 -3.80
C THR A 90 7.29 6.91 -3.72
N THR A 91 8.16 5.97 -3.37
CA THR A 91 9.62 6.13 -3.32
C THR A 91 10.16 6.74 -4.62
N PRO A 92 10.79 7.93 -4.60
CA PRO A 92 11.32 8.55 -5.81
C PRO A 92 12.39 7.69 -6.48
N ARG A 93 12.43 7.67 -7.81
CA ARG A 93 13.48 6.97 -8.56
C ARG A 93 14.86 7.53 -8.22
N GLY A 94 15.81 6.64 -7.95
CA GLY A 94 17.19 7.01 -7.55
C GLY A 94 17.34 7.29 -6.05
N SER A 95 16.30 7.09 -5.25
CA SER A 95 16.41 7.08 -3.79
C SER A 95 17.27 5.91 -3.29
N ASP A 96 17.70 5.99 -2.04
CA ASP A 96 18.35 4.87 -1.34
C ASP A 96 17.46 3.60 -1.46
N PRO A 97 18.01 2.46 -1.92
CA PRO A 97 17.25 1.22 -2.10
C PRO A 97 16.64 0.67 -0.80
N ASN A 98 17.11 1.12 0.36
CA ASN A 98 16.59 0.74 1.67
C ASN A 98 15.61 1.78 2.24
N TYR A 99 15.42 2.91 1.56
CA TYR A 99 14.44 3.91 1.93
C TYR A 99 13.16 3.71 1.12
N HIS A 100 12.03 3.62 1.81
CA HIS A 100 10.73 3.49 1.17
C HIS A 100 9.75 4.53 1.68
N SER A 101 9.00 5.15 0.76
CA SER A 101 7.90 6.05 1.08
C SER A 101 6.60 5.49 0.53
N PHE A 102 5.53 5.63 1.29
CA PHE A 102 4.20 5.15 0.94
C PHE A 102 3.16 6.24 1.19
N VAL A 103 2.10 6.15 0.40
CA VAL A 103 0.86 6.86 0.65
C VAL A 103 -0.17 5.83 1.12
N GLU A 104 -0.58 5.98 2.37
CA GLU A 104 -1.60 5.17 3.02
C GLU A 104 -2.96 5.80 2.76
N THR A 105 -3.87 5.05 2.12
CA THR A 105 -5.20 5.56 1.76
C THR A 105 -6.25 5.10 2.76
N PHE A 106 -7.05 6.03 3.26
CA PHE A 106 -8.14 5.80 4.21
C PHE A 106 -9.44 6.42 3.69
N ALA A 107 -10.55 6.14 4.39
CA ALA A 107 -11.86 6.70 4.06
C ALA A 107 -11.91 8.23 4.12
N LYS A 108 -11.16 8.87 5.03
CA LYS A 108 -11.18 10.33 5.23
C LYS A 108 -9.98 11.08 4.64
N GLY A 109 -9.06 10.39 3.97
CA GLY A 109 -7.88 11.04 3.39
C GLY A 109 -6.68 10.10 3.30
N THR A 110 -5.48 10.69 3.28
CA THR A 110 -4.23 9.94 3.15
C THR A 110 -3.24 10.32 4.25
N LEU A 111 -2.37 9.37 4.60
CA LEU A 111 -1.19 9.59 5.43
C LEU A 111 0.06 9.22 4.62
N ALA A 112 1.19 9.84 4.95
CA ALA A 112 2.50 9.41 4.46
C ALA A 112 3.12 8.46 5.47
N GLU A 113 3.60 7.31 5.00
CA GLU A 113 4.34 6.32 5.76
C GLU A 113 5.75 6.17 5.16
N LYS A 114 6.77 6.01 6.00
CA LYS A 114 8.17 5.94 5.58
C LYS A 114 8.94 4.88 6.36
N PHE A 115 9.73 4.09 5.64
CA PHE A 115 10.66 3.11 6.20
C PHE A 115 12.10 3.44 5.84
N GLN A 116 12.99 3.21 6.79
CA GLN A 116 14.37 2.86 6.51
C GLN A 116 14.56 1.38 6.83
N LEU A 117 15.16 0.62 5.92
CA LEU A 117 15.49 -0.79 6.10
C LEU A 117 16.99 -0.96 6.40
N ASP A 118 17.32 -2.03 7.12
CA ASP A 118 18.68 -2.58 7.17
C ASP A 118 18.94 -3.52 5.95
N PRO A 119 20.19 -4.01 5.77
CA PRO A 119 20.51 -4.94 4.68
C PRO A 119 19.72 -6.26 4.70
N ASP A 120 19.18 -6.68 5.86
CA ASP A 120 18.32 -7.86 5.99
C ASP A 120 16.85 -7.55 5.63
N GLY A 121 16.57 -6.31 5.25
CA GLY A 121 15.25 -5.84 4.88
C GLY A 121 14.30 -5.71 6.08
N LYS A 122 14.84 -5.40 7.27
CA LYS A 122 14.08 -5.09 8.49
C LYS A 122 14.03 -3.60 8.73
N ILE A 123 12.92 -3.13 9.30
CA ILE A 123 12.71 -1.72 9.59
C ILE A 123 13.62 -1.28 10.74
N THR A 124 14.41 -0.25 10.47
CA THR A 124 15.28 0.47 11.41
C THR A 124 14.74 1.86 11.75
N ARG A 125 13.90 2.43 10.87
CA ARG A 125 13.18 3.68 11.16
C ARG A 125 11.79 3.62 10.57
N PHE A 126 10.83 4.01 11.38
CA PHE A 126 9.41 4.05 11.02
C PHE A 126 8.84 5.43 11.33
N HIS A 127 8.15 6.01 10.36
CA HIS A 127 7.41 7.25 10.53
C HIS A 127 6.08 7.19 9.77
N ILE A 128 5.00 7.62 10.42
CA ILE A 128 3.70 7.84 9.79
C ILE A 128 3.16 9.19 10.24
N GLY A 129 2.59 9.95 9.32
CA GLY A 129 2.09 11.29 9.60
C GLY A 129 1.32 11.90 8.42
N PRO A 130 0.94 13.19 8.51
CA PRO A 130 0.24 13.86 7.43
C PRO A 130 1.02 13.76 6.11
N SER A 131 0.33 13.40 5.03
CA SER A 131 0.97 13.40 3.71
C SER A 131 1.18 14.85 3.24
N ALA A 132 2.35 15.17 2.71
CA ALA A 132 2.59 16.46 2.05
C ALA A 132 1.66 16.67 0.83
N SER A 133 1.07 15.59 0.30
CA SER A 133 0.05 15.64 -0.75
C SER A 133 -1.39 15.83 -0.23
N ALA A 134 -1.59 16.02 1.08
CA ALA A 134 -2.91 16.23 1.68
C ALA A 134 -3.45 17.68 1.56
N ASN A 135 -2.90 18.50 0.65
CA ASN A 135 -3.64 19.58 -0.02
C ASN A 135 -2.82 20.29 -1.12
N PRO A 136 -3.40 20.43 -2.33
CA PRO A 136 -3.32 21.69 -3.05
C PRO A 136 -4.73 22.14 -3.42
N GLY A 137 -5.32 23.01 -2.59
CA GLY A 137 -6.49 23.80 -2.97
C GLY A 137 -7.56 23.84 -1.88
N SER A 138 -7.95 25.01 -1.36
CA SER A 138 -8.64 26.12 -2.06
C SER A 138 -10.08 25.75 -2.41
#